data_AF-A0A084WRW7-F1
#
_entry.id   AF-A0A084WRW7-F1
#
_cell.length_a   1.000
_cell.length_b   1.000
_cell.length_c   1.000
_cell.angle_alpha   90.00
_cell.angle_beta   90.00
_cell.angle_gamma   90.00
#
_symmetry.space_group_name_H-M   'P 1'
#
loop_
_entity.id
_entity.type
_entity.pdbx_description
1 polymer ?
#
loop_
_entity_poly.entity_id
_entity_poly.type
_entity_poly.pdbx_seq_one_letter_code
_entity_poly.pdbx_strand_id
1 'polypeptide(L)'
;MNSGFSAAARMRMLTWDEELAAQAGNKARTCELSFDACRNTAKYPNVGQVVSKFAPIDPADKSGTISGFFYSVPFISDVQTASIDDWGNVLSDKAVAIGCAAEQFSEDGSIRQLWVCNISAATTVGQRIYASGSGGDGCTTGTDDTLAGLCTASEPI
;
A
#
# COMPACT_ATOMS: atom_id res chain seq x y z
N MET A 1 -15.35 -0.23 -16.58
CA MET A 1 -15.40 0.28 -15.19
C MET A 1 -16.85 0.09 -14.74
N ASN A 2 -17.26 -0.76 -13.79
CA ASN A 2 -16.60 -1.53 -12.74
C ASN A 2 -17.30 -2.89 -12.61
N SER A 3 -16.55 -3.97 -12.39
CA SER A 3 -17.11 -5.23 -11.89
C SER A 3 -16.96 -5.26 -10.37
N GLY A 4 -18.04 -4.98 -9.63
CA GLY A 4 -18.25 -5.48 -8.26
C GLY A 4 -18.11 -4.51 -7.07
N PHE A 5 -17.29 -3.46 -7.13
CA PHE A 5 -16.96 -2.65 -5.94
C PHE A 5 -17.54 -1.23 -5.98
N SER A 6 -18.04 -0.76 -4.82
CA SER A 6 -18.45 0.64 -4.61
C SER A 6 -17.24 1.56 -4.54
N ALA A 7 -17.40 2.82 -4.93
CA ALA A 7 -16.40 3.85 -4.66
C ALA A 7 -16.21 4.07 -3.14
N ALA A 8 -15.12 4.71 -2.74
CA ALA A 8 -14.82 5.00 -1.34
C ALA A 8 -15.36 6.38 -0.94
N ALA A 9 -15.99 6.47 0.23
CA ALA A 9 -16.54 7.73 0.73
C ALA A 9 -15.43 8.71 1.13
N ARG A 10 -14.38 8.25 1.82
CA ARG A 10 -13.40 9.14 2.46
C ARG A 10 -11.96 8.59 2.39
N MET A 11 -11.51 8.28 1.19
CA MET A 11 -10.14 7.79 0.96
C MET A 11 -9.17 8.97 0.81
N ARG A 12 -8.23 9.13 1.73
CA ARG A 12 -7.26 10.24 1.64
C ARG A 12 -6.14 9.95 0.63
N MET A 13 -5.67 10.99 -0.05
CA MET A 13 -4.41 10.94 -0.79
C MET A 13 -3.23 10.63 0.15
N LEU A 14 -2.56 9.49 -0.07
CA LEU A 14 -1.38 9.10 0.69
C LEU A 14 -0.21 10.05 0.41
N THR A 15 0.50 10.44 1.46
CA THR A 15 1.76 11.18 1.36
C THR A 15 2.98 10.28 1.61
N TRP A 16 4.12 10.61 1.01
CA TRP A 16 5.37 9.91 1.32
C TRP A 16 5.83 10.18 2.75
N ASP A 17 6.32 9.16 3.44
CA ASP A 17 6.89 9.26 4.78
C ASP A 17 8.26 8.57 4.87
N GLU A 18 9.27 9.36 5.24
CA GLU A 18 10.67 8.92 5.23
C GLU A 18 10.98 7.87 6.31
N GLU A 19 10.29 7.91 7.46
CA GLU A 19 10.51 6.91 8.52
C GLU A 19 9.98 5.54 8.08
N LEU A 20 8.78 5.53 7.48
CA LEU A 20 8.20 4.31 6.89
C LEU A 20 9.10 3.74 5.79
N ALA A 21 9.66 4.59 4.92
CA ALA A 21 10.55 4.20 3.84
C ALA A 21 11.90 3.66 4.36
N ALA A 22 12.47 4.31 5.38
CA ALA A 22 13.71 3.85 6.00
C ALA A 22 13.55 2.47 6.64
N GLN A 23 12.44 2.23 7.36
CA GLN A 23 12.11 0.91 7.89
C GLN A 23 11.90 -0.12 6.79
N ALA A 24 11.16 0.22 5.74
CA ALA A 24 10.98 -0.65 4.57
C ALA A 24 12.32 -1.02 3.93
N GLY A 25 13.27 -0.09 3.87
CA GLY A 25 14.62 -0.33 3.38
C GLY A 25 15.42 -1.31 4.23
N ASN A 26 15.27 -1.26 5.56
CA ASN A 26 15.89 -2.26 6.45
C ASN A 26 15.37 -3.65 6.15
N LYS A 27 14.05 -3.79 5.94
CA LYS A 27 13.44 -5.07 5.59
C LYS A 27 13.86 -5.55 4.21
N ALA A 28 13.83 -4.68 3.20
CA ALA A 28 14.20 -5.04 1.84
C ALA A 28 15.63 -5.63 1.77
N ARG A 29 16.58 -5.04 2.52
CA ARG A 29 17.97 -5.51 2.62
C ARG A 29 18.13 -6.93 3.18
N THR A 30 17.14 -7.47 3.87
CA THR A 30 17.18 -8.87 4.33
C THR A 30 17.06 -9.86 3.18
N CYS A 31 16.51 -9.44 2.03
CA CYS A 31 16.18 -10.31 0.90
C CYS A 31 15.18 -11.44 1.22
N GLU A 32 14.54 -11.39 2.39
CA GLU A 32 13.60 -12.39 2.87
C GLU A 32 12.14 -11.99 2.60
N LEU A 33 11.40 -12.87 1.91
CA LEU A 33 9.96 -12.72 1.69
C LEU A 33 9.20 -13.11 2.97
N SER A 34 9.12 -12.17 3.90
CA SER A 34 8.38 -12.28 5.15
C SER A 34 7.99 -10.89 5.64
N PHE A 35 7.06 -10.80 6.60
CA PHE A 35 6.73 -9.53 7.24
C PHE A 35 7.66 -9.21 8.41
N ASP A 36 7.80 -7.92 8.71
CA ASP A 36 8.38 -7.49 9.98
C ASP A 36 7.43 -7.77 11.15
N ALA A 37 7.93 -8.42 12.21
CA ALA A 37 7.15 -8.62 13.44
C ALA A 37 6.83 -7.30 14.14
N CYS A 38 7.76 -6.33 14.09
CA CYS A 38 7.60 -4.98 14.64
C CYS A 38 7.98 -3.95 13.59
N ARG A 39 7.08 -2.99 13.37
CA ARG A 39 7.21 -1.94 12.34
C ARG A 39 6.40 -0.69 12.68
N ASN A 40 5.96 -0.59 13.93
CA ASN A 40 5.35 0.62 14.45
C ASN A 40 6.40 1.75 14.50
N THR A 41 5.91 2.97 14.37
CA THR A 41 6.71 4.18 14.57
C THR A 41 6.15 4.99 15.73
N ALA A 42 6.84 6.05 16.13
CA ALA A 42 6.29 6.99 17.11
C ALA A 42 5.02 7.69 16.59
N LYS A 43 4.93 7.90 15.27
CA LYS A 43 3.80 8.56 14.60
C LYS A 43 2.67 7.59 14.24
N TYR A 44 3.01 6.36 13.89
CA TYR A 44 2.07 5.35 13.40
C TYR A 44 2.17 4.08 14.26
N PRO A 45 1.25 3.88 15.22
CA PRO A 45 1.32 2.74 16.12
C PRO A 45 0.99 1.40 15.45
N ASN A 46 0.23 1.41 14.34
CA ASN A 46 -0.28 0.22 13.68
C ASN A 46 0.04 0.24 12.18
N VAL A 47 1.29 0.00 11.82
CA VAL A 47 1.76 0.07 10.43
C VAL A 47 1.35 -1.19 9.64
N GLY A 48 0.67 -0.98 8.52
CA GLY A 48 0.42 -2.00 7.50
C GLY A 48 1.67 -2.27 6.67
N GLN A 49 1.75 -3.41 6.00
CA GLN A 49 2.91 -3.74 5.18
C GLN A 49 2.49 -4.51 3.92
N VAL A 50 3.24 -4.28 2.84
CA VAL A 50 3.23 -5.09 1.63
C VAL A 50 4.64 -5.58 1.39
N VAL A 51 4.82 -6.89 1.20
CA VAL A 51 6.11 -7.50 0.87
C VAL A 51 5.96 -8.37 -0.36
N SER A 52 6.61 -7.99 -1.44
CA SER A 52 6.49 -8.68 -2.73
C SER A 52 7.87 -8.98 -3.28
N LYS A 53 8.10 -10.23 -3.67
CA LYS A 53 9.32 -10.67 -4.37
C LYS A 53 8.98 -11.07 -5.79
N PHE A 54 9.67 -10.50 -6.77
CA PHE A 54 9.47 -10.83 -8.18
C PHE A 54 10.78 -10.82 -8.98
N ALA A 55 10.80 -11.54 -10.10
CA ALA A 55 11.82 -11.36 -11.13
C ALA A 55 11.44 -10.12 -11.95
N PRO A 56 12.28 -9.08 -12.01
CA PRO A 56 12.03 -7.95 -12.89
C PRO A 56 12.20 -8.36 -14.36
N ILE A 57 11.35 -7.82 -15.24
CA ILE A 57 11.51 -7.94 -16.70
C ILE A 57 12.73 -7.10 -17.13
N ASP A 58 12.81 -5.87 -16.62
CA ASP A 58 13.96 -4.98 -16.74
C ASP A 58 14.42 -4.59 -15.33
N PRO A 59 15.60 -5.05 -14.87
CA PRO A 59 16.16 -4.68 -13.56
C PRO A 59 16.35 -3.17 -13.35
N ALA A 60 16.52 -2.40 -14.43
CA ALA A 60 16.67 -0.95 -14.36
C ALA A 60 15.32 -0.23 -14.17
N ASP A 61 14.22 -0.79 -14.64
CA ASP A 61 12.89 -0.19 -14.56
C ASP A 61 12.16 -0.58 -13.27
N LYS A 62 12.61 -0.01 -12.16
CA LYS A 62 11.98 -0.18 -10.85
C LYS A 62 10.53 0.33 -10.84
N SER A 63 10.27 1.48 -11.49
CA SER A 63 8.94 2.09 -11.55
C SER A 63 7.92 1.25 -12.31
N GLY A 64 8.30 0.70 -13.46
CA GLY A 64 7.45 -0.18 -14.25
C GLY A 64 7.19 -1.49 -13.52
N THR A 65 8.19 -2.01 -12.80
CA THR A 65 8.04 -3.23 -12.01
C THR A 65 7.01 -3.06 -10.89
N ILE A 66 7.09 -2.01 -10.07
CA ILE A 66 6.10 -1.78 -9.01
C ILE A 66 4.72 -1.40 -9.56
N SER A 67 4.66 -0.65 -10.67
CA SER A 67 3.40 -0.35 -11.35
C SER A 67 2.74 -1.63 -11.87
N GLY A 68 3.52 -2.51 -12.49
CA GLY A 68 3.06 -3.82 -12.97
C GLY A 68 2.50 -4.67 -11.85
N PHE A 69 3.14 -4.68 -10.67
CA PHE A 69 2.59 -5.32 -9.47
C PHE A 69 1.18 -4.78 -9.15
N PHE A 70 1.02 -3.47 -8.96
CA PHE A 70 -0.28 -2.89 -8.60
C PHE A 70 -1.38 -3.11 -9.65
N TYR A 71 -1.06 -3.07 -10.94
CA TYR A 71 -2.04 -3.35 -11.99
C TYR A 71 -2.41 -4.83 -12.11
N SER A 72 -1.52 -5.73 -11.67
CA SER A 72 -1.74 -7.18 -11.77
C SER A 72 -2.51 -7.77 -10.58
N VAL A 73 -2.54 -7.07 -9.44
CA VAL A 73 -3.20 -7.56 -8.23
C VAL A 73 -4.71 -7.31 -8.34
N PRO A 74 -5.55 -8.38 -8.41
CA PRO A 74 -6.99 -8.19 -8.52
C PRO A 74 -7.58 -7.68 -7.19
N PHE A 75 -8.53 -6.76 -7.30
CA PHE A 75 -9.41 -6.44 -6.17
C PHE A 75 -10.51 -7.48 -6.06
N ILE A 76 -10.55 -8.19 -4.92
CA ILE A 76 -11.41 -9.37 -4.71
C ILE A 76 -12.52 -9.09 -3.69
N SER A 77 -12.26 -8.27 -2.66
CA SER A 77 -13.24 -7.88 -1.65
C SER A 77 -12.90 -6.53 -1.03
N ASP A 78 -13.93 -5.75 -0.66
CA ASP A 78 -13.83 -4.53 0.14
C ASP A 78 -13.82 -4.81 1.67
N VAL A 79 -13.84 -6.09 2.05
CA VAL A 79 -13.63 -6.57 3.42
C VAL A 79 -12.27 -7.25 3.50
N GLN A 80 -11.47 -6.89 4.50
CA GLN A 80 -10.19 -7.52 4.72
C GLN A 80 -10.39 -9.00 5.07
N THR A 81 -9.76 -9.86 4.28
CA THR A 81 -9.71 -11.31 4.47
C THR A 81 -8.26 -11.78 4.39
N ALA A 82 -7.99 -13.02 4.81
CA ALA A 82 -6.68 -13.63 4.66
C ALA A 82 -6.18 -13.66 3.20
N SER A 83 -7.09 -13.59 2.21
CA SER A 83 -6.70 -13.53 0.78
C SER A 83 -6.26 -12.15 0.29
N ILE A 84 -6.46 -11.09 1.07
CA ILE A 84 -6.17 -9.69 0.70
C ILE A 84 -4.95 -9.16 1.47
N ASP A 85 -4.24 -10.04 2.18
CA ASP A 85 -3.51 -9.78 3.43
C ASP A 85 -2.56 -8.56 3.47
N ASP A 86 -2.03 -8.13 2.32
CA ASP A 86 -1.02 -7.09 2.28
C ASP A 86 -1.49 -5.82 1.58
N TRP A 87 -1.90 -5.97 0.33
CA TRP A 87 -2.10 -4.82 -0.53
C TRP A 87 -3.39 -4.07 -0.17
N GLY A 88 -4.33 -4.72 0.54
CA GLY A 88 -5.47 -4.06 1.17
C GLY A 88 -5.04 -2.91 2.11
N ASN A 89 -3.83 -2.96 2.67
CA ASN A 89 -3.26 -1.85 3.44
C ASN A 89 -3.14 -0.58 2.58
N VAL A 90 -2.75 -0.70 1.30
CA VAL A 90 -2.64 0.43 0.37
C VAL A 90 -4.00 1.04 0.03
N LEU A 91 -5.07 0.23 0.06
CA LEU A 91 -6.44 0.68 -0.19
C LEU A 91 -7.20 1.09 1.08
N SER A 92 -6.55 1.12 2.24
CA SER A 92 -7.23 1.41 3.51
C SER A 92 -7.61 2.88 3.62
N ASP A 93 -8.88 3.19 3.93
CA ASP A 93 -9.32 4.58 4.17
C ASP A 93 -8.80 5.18 5.49
N LYS A 94 -8.16 4.35 6.31
CA LYS A 94 -7.45 4.74 7.53
C LYS A 94 -6.00 5.12 7.26
N ALA A 95 -5.47 4.80 6.07
CA ALA A 95 -4.10 5.11 5.71
C ALA A 95 -3.98 6.56 5.23
N VAL A 96 -2.89 7.20 5.63
CA VAL A 96 -2.58 8.60 5.32
C VAL A 96 -1.18 8.77 4.73
N ALA A 97 -0.31 7.79 4.94
CA ALA A 97 1.06 7.83 4.45
C ALA A 97 1.59 6.46 4.05
N ILE A 98 2.57 6.47 3.17
CA ILE A 98 3.28 5.30 2.67
C ILE A 98 4.77 5.59 2.56
N GLY A 99 5.59 4.58 2.82
CA GLY A 99 7.03 4.62 2.53
C GLY A 99 7.49 3.26 2.03
N CYS A 100 8.18 3.24 0.89
CA CYS A 100 8.59 2.01 0.22
C CYS A 100 10.10 1.95 0.00
N ALA A 101 10.62 0.74 -0.17
CA ALA A 101 11.97 0.49 -0.62
C ALA A 101 12.04 -0.81 -1.42
N ALA A 102 13.10 -0.96 -2.22
CA ALA A 102 13.35 -2.17 -2.98
C ALA A 102 14.83 -2.55 -2.92
N GLU A 103 15.10 -3.84 -2.69
CA GLU A 103 16.44 -4.42 -2.75
C GLU A 103 16.50 -5.38 -3.94
N GLN A 104 17.59 -5.31 -4.70
CA GLN A 104 17.84 -6.22 -5.82
C GLN A 104 18.98 -7.16 -5.46
N PHE A 105 18.75 -8.46 -5.59
CA PHE A 105 19.73 -9.48 -5.21
C PHE A 105 19.70 -10.67 -6.18
N SER A 106 20.71 -11.52 -6.08
CA SER A 106 20.77 -12.77 -6.84
C SER A 106 20.25 -13.92 -5.98
N GLU A 107 19.33 -14.70 -6.52
CA GLU A 107 18.75 -15.89 -5.91
C GLU A 107 18.65 -16.98 -6.99
N ASP A 108 19.23 -18.15 -6.74
CA ASP A 108 19.27 -19.27 -7.70
C ASP A 108 19.77 -18.89 -9.10
N GLY A 109 20.78 -18.01 -9.16
CA GLY A 109 21.38 -17.52 -10.41
C GLY A 109 20.51 -16.53 -11.18
N SER A 110 19.36 -16.11 -10.65
CA SER A 110 18.47 -15.12 -11.24
C SER A 110 18.46 -13.82 -10.44
N ILE A 111 18.20 -12.70 -11.10
CA ILE A 111 17.96 -11.42 -10.41
C ILE A 111 16.54 -11.46 -9.81
N ARG A 112 16.44 -11.08 -8.54
CA ARG A 112 15.18 -10.84 -7.82
C ARG A 112 15.17 -9.43 -7.27
N GLN A 113 13.96 -8.90 -7.13
CA GLN A 113 13.72 -7.67 -6.38
C GLN A 113 12.73 -7.97 -5.26
N LEU A 114 13.08 -7.57 -4.03
CA LEU A 114 12.18 -7.56 -2.88
C LEU A 114 11.70 -6.13 -2.68
N TRP A 115 10.40 -5.93 -2.82
CA TRP A 115 9.73 -4.65 -2.60
C TRP A 115 8.99 -4.69 -1.28
N VAL A 116 9.22 -3.66 -0.48
CA VAL A 116 8.58 -3.48 0.82
C VAL A 116 7.92 -2.11 0.84
N CYS A 117 6.64 -2.05 1.15
CA CYS A 117 5.94 -0.80 1.43
C CYS A 117 5.32 -0.88 2.81
N ASN A 118 5.62 0.11 3.64
CA ASN A 118 4.98 0.31 4.94
C ASN A 118 3.91 1.38 4.80
N ILE A 119 2.72 1.11 5.34
CA ILE A 119 1.54 1.97 5.26
C ILE A 119 1.19 2.42 6.67
N SER A 120 0.82 3.68 6.87
CA SER A 120 0.57 4.28 8.18
C SER A 120 -0.52 3.58 9.02
N ALA A 121 -1.39 2.78 8.40
CA ALA A 121 -2.44 2.02 9.05
C ALA A 121 -2.55 0.61 8.46
N ALA A 122 -2.61 -0.41 9.32
CA ALA A 122 -2.93 -1.77 8.93
C ALA A 122 -4.44 -1.98 8.81
N THR A 123 -4.86 -2.81 7.86
CA THR A 123 -6.23 -3.34 7.83
C THR A 123 -6.43 -4.40 8.91
N THR A 124 -7.69 -4.76 9.18
CA THR A 124 -8.04 -5.74 10.21
C THR A 124 -9.01 -6.76 9.63
N VAL A 125 -8.69 -8.04 9.73
CA VAL A 125 -9.53 -9.14 9.22
C VAL A 125 -10.97 -8.99 9.71
N GLY A 126 -11.92 -9.10 8.78
CA GLY A 126 -13.36 -8.96 9.03
C GLY A 126 -13.86 -7.50 9.04
N GLN A 127 -12.98 -6.51 8.99
CA GLN A 127 -13.36 -5.11 8.80
C GLN A 127 -13.36 -4.73 7.32
N ARG A 128 -14.17 -3.73 6.97
CA ARG A 128 -14.08 -3.08 5.67
C ARG A 128 -12.73 -2.40 5.52
N ILE A 129 -12.16 -2.48 4.32
CA ILE A 129 -10.95 -1.77 3.92
C ILE A 129 -11.25 -0.28 3.76
N TYR A 130 -12.46 0.05 3.30
CA TYR A 130 -12.95 1.41 3.22
C TYR A 130 -14.47 1.50 3.41
N ALA A 131 -14.95 2.67 3.81
CA ALA A 131 -16.37 3.00 3.79
C ALA A 131 -16.85 3.27 2.35
N SER A 132 -17.91 2.58 1.93
CA SER A 132 -18.53 2.78 0.60
C SER A 132 -19.18 4.16 0.48
N GLY A 133 -19.08 4.78 -0.71
CA GLY A 133 -19.68 6.06 -1.05
C GLY A 133 -19.75 6.27 -2.56
N SER A 134 -19.95 7.52 -2.99
CA SER A 134 -19.92 7.93 -4.40
C SER A 134 -18.52 8.34 -4.90
N GLY A 135 -17.52 8.37 -4.02
CA GLY A 135 -16.16 8.78 -4.37
C GLY A 135 -15.86 10.17 -3.81
N GLY A 136 -15.34 10.21 -2.59
CA GLY A 136 -14.95 11.46 -1.92
C GLY A 136 -16.11 12.24 -1.26
N ASP A 137 -17.32 11.69 -1.24
CA ASP A 137 -18.51 12.29 -0.61
C ASP A 137 -18.45 12.37 0.93
N GLY A 138 -17.53 11.65 1.54
CA GLY A 138 -17.20 11.75 2.95
C GLY A 138 -16.02 12.69 3.26
N CYS A 139 -15.38 13.30 2.26
CA CYS A 139 -14.25 14.21 2.48
C CYS A 139 -14.71 15.52 3.12
N THR A 140 -13.97 15.98 4.14
CA THR A 140 -14.27 17.21 4.88
C THR A 140 -13.48 18.41 4.37
N THR A 141 -12.35 18.16 3.70
CA THR A 141 -11.47 19.18 3.12
C THR A 141 -11.64 19.33 1.60
N GLY A 142 -12.62 18.62 1.02
CA GLY A 142 -12.80 18.49 -0.42
C GLY A 142 -12.02 17.31 -1.02
N THR A 143 -12.22 17.10 -2.32
CA THR A 143 -11.51 16.09 -3.09
C THR A 143 -10.24 16.67 -3.70
N ASP A 144 -9.27 15.81 -4.00
CA ASP A 144 -8.08 16.20 -4.75
C ASP A 144 -8.43 16.64 -6.18
N ASP A 145 -7.79 17.71 -6.67
CA ASP A 145 -8.06 18.28 -8.00
C ASP A 145 -7.63 17.36 -9.15
N THR A 146 -6.66 16.48 -8.91
CA THR A 146 -6.14 15.53 -9.90
C THR A 146 -6.78 14.15 -9.77
N LEU A 147 -7.05 13.74 -8.53
CA LEU A 147 -7.61 12.43 -8.18
C LEU A 147 -8.96 12.62 -7.50
N ALA A 148 -9.98 13.00 -8.27
CA ALA A 148 -11.32 13.38 -7.77
C ALA A 148 -12.03 12.34 -6.88
N GLY A 149 -11.60 11.07 -6.88
CA GLY A 149 -12.11 10.03 -5.97
C GLY A 149 -11.43 10.00 -4.59
N LEU A 150 -10.41 10.82 -4.35
CA LEU A 150 -9.65 10.90 -3.11
C LEU A 150 -9.89 12.24 -2.41
N CYS A 151 -9.86 12.24 -1.09
CA CYS A 151 -9.76 13.46 -0.29
C CYS A 151 -8.37 14.08 -0.42
N THR A 152 -8.27 15.38 -0.15
CA THR A 152 -7.00 16.09 -0.17
C THR A 152 -5.96 15.46 0.80
N ALA A 153 -4.68 15.73 0.54
CA ALA A 153 -3.59 15.28 1.39
C ALA A 153 -3.61 15.87 2.82
N SER A 154 -4.47 16.84 3.12
CA SER A 154 -4.65 17.41 4.47
C SER A 154 -5.90 16.88 5.19
N GLU A 155 -6.64 15.94 4.60
CA GLU A 155 -7.84 15.36 5.20
C GLU A 155 -7.52 14.74 6.58
N PRO A 156 -8.27 15.12 7.63
CA PRO A 156 -8.07 14.61 8.98
C PRO A 156 -8.73 13.23 9.13
N ILE A 157 -7.96 12.19 8.82
CA ILE A 157 -8.32 10.77 9.02
C ILE A 157 -7.99 10.34 10.45
#